data_AF-A0A920MY75-F1
#
_entry.id   AF-A0A920MY75-F1
#
_cell.length_a   1.000
_cell.length_b   1.000
_cell.length_c   1.000
_cell.angle_alpha   90.00
_cell.angle_beta   90.00
_cell.angle_gamma   90.00
#
_symmetry.space_group_name_H-M   'P 1'
#
loop_
_entity.id
_entity.type
_entity.pdbx_description
1 polymer ?
#
loop_
_entity_poly.entity_id
_entity_poly.type
_entity_poly.pdbx_seq_one_letter_code
_entity_poly.pdbx_strand_id
1 'polypeptide(L)'
;MANYYYQQRDFSRAVDTFETVLSDYPDAKFLDVILFNYGRCLYRMNRRSEAGRRFDQLIQEFPESPLASDAKKISDALSRLNRPKPTPAPGDGDATKGAAKGAGD
;
A
#
# COMPACT_ATOMS: atom_id res chain seq x y z
N MET A 1 20.68 -15.09 -4.39
CA MET A 1 19.53 -15.08 -5.34
C MET A 1 18.46 -16.14 -5.04
N ALA A 2 18.78 -17.35 -4.55
CA ALA A 2 17.79 -18.40 -4.29
C ALA A 2 16.64 -17.99 -3.33
N ASN A 3 16.96 -17.38 -2.18
CA ASN A 3 15.95 -17.07 -1.15
C ASN A 3 14.82 -16.13 -1.62
N TYR A 4 15.12 -15.20 -2.53
CA TYR A 4 14.13 -14.26 -3.06
C TYR A 4 13.13 -14.95 -4.01
N TYR A 5 13.63 -15.83 -4.89
CA TYR A 5 12.78 -16.59 -5.81
C TYR A 5 11.86 -17.57 -5.09
N TYR A 6 12.36 -18.24 -4.03
CA TYR A 6 11.53 -19.14 -3.21
C TYR A 6 10.40 -18.38 -2.51
N GLN A 7 10.70 -17.25 -1.86
CA GLN A 7 9.68 -16.44 -1.20
C GLN A 7 8.62 -15.93 -2.18
N GLN A 8 9.00 -15.42 -3.36
CA GLN A 8 8.04 -14.97 -4.36
C GLN A 8 7.13 -16.10 -4.88
N ARG A 9 7.70 -17.30 -5.06
CA ARG A 9 6.95 -18.49 -5.49
C ARG A 9 5.96 -18.96 -4.42
N ASP A 10 6.33 -18.83 -3.15
CA ASP A 10 5.45 -19.17 -2.02
C ASP A 10 4.30 -18.17 -1.87
N PHE A 11 4.57 -16.87 -1.99
CA PHE A 11 3.53 -15.86 -1.92
C PHE A 11 2.55 -15.95 -3.09
N SER A 12 3.01 -16.29 -4.30
CA SER A 12 2.12 -16.48 -5.46
C SER A 12 1.12 -17.62 -5.21
N ARG A 13 1.61 -18.77 -4.73
CA ARG A 13 0.73 -19.91 -4.40
C ARG A 13 -0.23 -19.59 -3.25
N ALA A 14 0.21 -18.81 -2.26
CA ALA A 14 -0.64 -18.36 -1.17
C ALA A 14 -1.78 -17.47 -1.68
N VAL A 15 -1.49 -16.55 -2.61
CA VAL A 15 -2.50 -15.72 -3.27
C VAL A 15 -3.56 -16.57 -3.97
N ASP A 16 -3.16 -17.54 -4.79
CA ASP A 16 -4.12 -18.43 -5.49
C ASP A 16 -5.01 -19.21 -4.50
N THR A 17 -4.43 -19.63 -3.38
CA THR A 17 -5.15 -20.32 -2.30
C THR A 17 -6.17 -19.40 -1.65
N PHE A 18 -5.80 -18.16 -1.36
CA PHE A 18 -6.71 -17.19 -0.76
C PHE A 18 -7.88 -16.83 -1.68
N GLU A 19 -7.64 -16.73 -2.99
CA GLU A 19 -8.71 -16.50 -3.96
C GLU A 19 -9.71 -17.65 -4.00
N THR A 20 -9.21 -18.89 -3.96
CA THR A 20 -10.07 -20.08 -3.88
C THR A 20 -10.89 -20.06 -2.60
N VAL A 21 -10.27 -19.78 -1.44
CA VAL A 21 -10.97 -19.71 -0.15
C VAL A 21 -12.04 -18.62 -0.14
N LEU A 22 -11.76 -17.45 -0.71
CA LEU A 22 -12.73 -16.35 -0.81
C LEU A 22 -13.90 -16.69 -1.74
N SER A 23 -13.66 -17.51 -2.77
CA SER A 23 -14.71 -17.97 -3.69
C SER A 23 -15.56 -19.09 -3.09
N ASP A 24 -14.92 -20.05 -2.42
CA ASP A 24 -15.58 -21.25 -1.89
C ASP A 24 -16.28 -20.97 -0.55
N TYR A 25 -15.76 -20.02 0.23
CA TYR A 25 -16.24 -19.71 1.58
C TYR A 25 -16.46 -18.19 1.79
N PRO A 26 -17.37 -17.55 1.05
CA PRO A 26 -17.61 -16.11 1.13
C PRO A 26 -18.19 -15.63 2.48
N ASP A 27 -18.78 -16.52 3.28
CA ASP A 27 -19.38 -16.21 4.58
C ASP A 27 -18.54 -16.73 5.79
N ALA A 28 -17.29 -17.14 5.54
CA ALA A 28 -16.45 -17.66 6.60
C ALA A 28 -16.06 -16.57 7.62
N LYS A 29 -16.20 -16.87 8.92
CA LYS A 29 -15.83 -15.94 10.00
C LYS A 29 -14.34 -15.61 10.08
N PHE A 30 -13.50 -16.36 9.38
CA PHE A 30 -12.04 -16.17 9.35
C PHE A 30 -11.58 -15.40 8.10
N LEU A 31 -12.50 -14.88 7.30
CA LEU A 31 -12.17 -14.14 6.08
C LEU A 31 -11.39 -12.86 6.34
N ASP A 32 -11.57 -12.24 7.51
CA ASP A 32 -10.74 -11.12 7.96
C ASP A 32 -9.25 -11.50 8.01
N VAL A 33 -8.92 -12.66 8.58
CA VAL A 33 -7.54 -13.18 8.61
C VAL A 33 -7.03 -13.50 7.20
N ILE A 34 -7.89 -14.04 6.33
CA ILE A 34 -7.54 -14.35 4.94
C ILE A 34 -7.24 -13.07 4.16
N LEU A 35 -8.12 -12.08 4.20
CA LEU A 35 -7.95 -10.79 3.52
C LEU A 35 -6.68 -10.06 4.00
N PHE A 36 -6.41 -10.10 5.31
CA PHE A 36 -5.21 -9.47 5.86
C PHE A 36 -3.92 -10.13 5.36
N ASN A 37 -3.84 -11.46 5.40
CA ASN A 37 -2.67 -12.18 4.92
C ASN A 37 -2.54 -12.10 3.40
N TYR A 38 -3.65 -12.09 2.67
CA TYR A 38 -3.65 -11.89 1.23
C TYR A 38 -3.04 -10.52 0.87
N GLY A 39 -3.51 -9.44 1.50
CA GLY A 39 -2.92 -8.11 1.33
C GLY A 39 -1.41 -8.07 1.63
N ARG A 40 -0.96 -8.77 2.67
CA ARG A 40 0.48 -8.87 3.02
C ARG A 40 1.29 -9.63 1.98
N CYS A 41 0.78 -10.74 1.45
CA CYS A 41 1.43 -11.48 0.37
C CYS A 41 1.59 -10.63 -0.89
N LEU A 42 0.52 -9.92 -1.28
CA LEU A 42 0.55 -8.98 -2.41
C LEU A 42 1.59 -7.87 -2.19
N TYR A 43 1.64 -7.30 -0.98
CA TYR A 43 2.64 -6.29 -0.65
C TYR A 43 4.08 -6.83 -0.79
N ARG A 44 4.34 -8.05 -0.31
CA ARG A 44 5.65 -8.73 -0.42
C ARG A 44 6.03 -9.06 -1.86
N MET A 45 5.05 -9.27 -2.72
CA MET A 45 5.21 -9.42 -4.18
C MET A 45 5.30 -8.07 -4.91
N ASN A 46 5.42 -6.96 -4.18
CA ASN A 46 5.45 -5.60 -4.72
C ASN A 46 4.16 -5.17 -5.46
N ARG A 47 3.06 -5.92 -5.30
CA ARG A 47 1.71 -5.64 -5.84
C ARG A 47 0.94 -4.73 -4.89
N ARG A 48 1.47 -3.52 -4.66
CA ARG A 48 0.97 -2.59 -3.61
C ARG A 48 -0.46 -2.12 -3.84
N SER A 49 -0.84 -1.85 -5.09
CA SER A 49 -2.20 -1.41 -5.42
C SER A 49 -3.24 -2.48 -5.10
N GLU A 50 -2.92 -3.76 -5.36
CA GLU A 50 -3.81 -4.87 -5.07
C GLU A 50 -3.84 -5.17 -3.58
N ALA A 51 -2.69 -5.06 -2.90
CA ALA A 51 -2.62 -5.16 -1.44
C ALA A 51 -3.56 -4.17 -0.76
N GLY A 52 -3.53 -2.89 -1.19
CA GLY A 52 -4.43 -1.85 -0.68
C GLY A 52 -5.90 -2.24 -0.80
N ARG A 53 -6.32 -2.72 -1.98
CA ARG A 53 -7.71 -3.17 -2.20
C ARG A 53 -8.14 -4.28 -1.24
N ARG A 54 -7.27 -5.25 -0.95
CA ARG A 54 -7.59 -6.34 0.01
C ARG A 54 -7.69 -5.83 1.44
N PHE A 55 -6.85 -4.88 1.84
CA PHE A 55 -6.98 -4.23 3.14
C PHE A 55 -8.24 -3.38 3.25
N ASP A 56 -8.58 -2.61 2.21
CA ASP A 56 -9.83 -1.83 2.17
C ASP A 56 -11.06 -2.73 2.24
N GLN A 57 -11.05 -3.86 1.53
CA GLN A 57 -12.12 -4.85 1.61
C GLN A 57 -12.28 -5.37 3.04
N LEU A 58 -11.19 -5.69 3.74
CA LEU A 58 -11.24 -6.12 5.14
C LEU A 58 -11.88 -5.05 6.04
N ILE A 59 -11.49 -3.78 5.86
CA ILE A 59 -12.01 -2.67 6.68
C ILE A 59 -13.52 -2.46 6.43
N GLN A 60 -13.98 -2.66 5.20
CA GLN A 60 -15.38 -2.48 4.80
C GLN A 60 -16.26 -3.65 5.26
N GLU A 61 -15.80 -4.88 5.04
CA GLU A 61 -16.57 -6.10 5.31
C GLU A 61 -16.47 -6.54 6.78
N PHE A 62 -15.32 -6.28 7.43
CA PHE A 62 -15.03 -6.70 8.80
C PHE A 62 -14.58 -5.53 9.69
N PRO A 63 -15.35 -4.43 9.81
CA PRO A 63 -14.95 -3.25 10.58
C PRO A 63 -14.72 -3.53 12.06
N GLU A 64 -15.38 -4.56 12.62
CA GLU A 64 -15.26 -4.97 14.02
C GLU A 64 -14.07 -5.91 14.27
N SER A 65 -13.41 -6.41 13.22
CA SER A 65 -12.25 -7.29 13.39
C SER A 65 -11.09 -6.51 14.02
N PRO A 66 -10.34 -7.12 14.96
CA PRO A 66 -9.12 -6.51 15.48
C PRO A 66 -8.11 -6.21 14.36
N LEU A 67 -8.17 -6.95 13.25
CA LEU A 67 -7.30 -6.76 12.09
C LEU A 67 -7.68 -5.53 11.25
N ALA A 68 -8.91 -5.01 11.36
CA ALA A 68 -9.36 -3.85 10.59
C ALA A 68 -8.57 -2.59 10.94
N SER A 69 -8.25 -2.42 12.23
CA SER A 69 -7.44 -1.29 12.70
C SER A 69 -6.03 -1.31 12.10
N ASP A 70 -5.41 -2.48 11.99
CA ASP A 70 -4.08 -2.61 11.40
C ASP A 70 -4.11 -2.57 9.88
N ALA A 71 -5.12 -3.21 9.26
CA ALA A 71 -5.35 -3.12 7.82
C ALA A 71 -5.50 -1.66 7.38
N LYS A 72 -6.21 -0.83 8.15
CA LYS A 72 -6.37 0.59 7.86
C LYS A 72 -5.05 1.34 7.86
N LYS A 73 -4.23 1.17 8.90
CA LYS A 73 -2.89 1.79 8.97
C LYS A 73 -2.04 1.39 7.77
N ILE A 74 -2.10 0.12 7.36
CA ILE A 74 -1.36 -0.38 6.21
C ILE A 74 -1.92 0.21 4.91
N SER A 75 -3.23 0.21 4.69
CA SER A 75 -3.88 0.79 3.50
C SER A 75 -3.53 2.27 3.34
N ASP A 76 -3.60 3.06 4.42
CA ASP A 76 -3.16 4.46 4.46
C ASP A 76 -1.68 4.59 4.09
N ALA A 77 -0.80 3.76 4.67
CA ALA A 77 0.62 3.78 4.35
C ALA A 77 0.89 3.43 2.88
N LEU A 78 0.21 2.42 2.33
CA LEU A 78 0.32 2.02 0.93
C LEU A 78 -0.17 3.12 -0.02
N SER A 79 -1.26 3.78 0.31
CA SER A 79 -1.80 4.91 -0.46
C SER A 79 -0.82 6.09 -0.51
N ARG A 80 -0.10 6.33 0.60
CA ARG A 80 0.97 7.35 0.65
C ARG A 80 2.21 6.91 -0.13
N LEU A 81 2.55 5.62 -0.11
CA LEU A 81 3.68 5.02 -0.84
C LEU A 81 3.43 4.90 -2.35
N ASN A 82 2.17 4.81 -2.79
CA ASN A 82 1.78 4.74 -4.20
C ASN A 82 1.54 6.12 -4.82
N ARG A 83 1.74 7.21 -4.05
CA ARG A 83 2.01 8.51 -4.68
C ARG A 83 3.37 8.37 -5.38
N PRO A 84 3.52 8.74 -6.67
CA PRO A 84 4.86 9.11 -7.11
C PRO A 84 5.37 10.12 -6.08
N LYS A 85 6.66 10.03 -5.67
CA LYS A 85 7.30 11.13 -4.94
C LYS A 85 6.77 12.40 -5.57
N PRO A 86 6.23 13.39 -4.82
CA PRO A 86 6.10 14.70 -5.40
C PRO A 86 7.51 15.00 -5.89
N THR A 87 7.72 15.01 -7.21
CA THR A 87 8.88 15.68 -7.78
C THR A 87 8.86 17.03 -7.10
N PRO A 88 9.94 17.45 -6.41
CA PRO A 88 9.95 18.77 -5.82
C PRO A 88 9.51 19.73 -6.92
N ALA A 89 8.40 20.42 -6.70
CA ALA A 89 7.91 21.39 -7.65
C ALA A 89 9.08 22.38 -7.87
N PRO A 90 9.44 22.74 -9.12
CA PRO A 90 10.36 23.84 -9.31
C PRO A 90 9.62 25.10 -8.84
N GLY A 91 9.94 25.57 -7.64
CA GLY A 91 9.18 26.69 -7.07
C GLY A 91 9.39 26.95 -5.59
N ASP A 92 10.59 26.74 -5.03
CA ASP A 92 11.00 27.61 -3.93
C ASP A 92 11.37 28.95 -4.55
N GLY A 93 10.34 29.78 -4.72
CA GLY A 93 10.50 31.19 -5.00
C GLY A 93 11.24 31.83 -3.83
N ASP A 94 12.56 31.91 -3.93
CA ASP A 94 13.33 32.98 -3.29
C ASP A 94 12.96 34.29 -3.98
N ALA A 95 11.78 34.81 -3.62
CA ALA A 95 11.41 36.19 -3.83
C ALA A 95 11.74 36.96 -2.54
N THR A 96 13.02 36.99 -2.17
CA THR A 96 13.52 38.06 -1.31
C THR A 96 13.78 39.29 -2.19
N LYS A 97 12.73 40.12 -2.24
CA LYS A 97 12.70 41.48 -2.75
C LYS A 97 13.98 42.27 -2.40
N GLY A 98 14.60 42.86 -3.42
CA GLY A 98 15.95 43.41 -3.38
C GLY A 98 16.13 44.77 -2.71
N ALA A 99 17.39 45.24 -2.74
CA ALA A 99 17.78 46.64 -2.88
C ALA A 99 19.31 46.77 -3.08
N ALA A 100 19.66 47.61 -4.05
CA ALA A 100 20.81 48.54 -4.08
C ALA A 100 22.24 48.03 -4.39
N LYS A 101 22.65 48.21 -5.65
CA LYS A 101 23.90 48.88 -6.11
C LYS A 101 23.79 49.00 -7.64
N GLY A 102 23.92 50.11 -8.35
CA GLY A 102 24.65 51.36 -8.12
C GLY A 102 25.44 51.67 -9.40
N ALA A 103 25.12 52.80 -10.03
CA ALA A 103 25.94 53.64 -10.93
C ALA A 103 26.50 53.10 -12.27
N GLY A 104 26.43 53.96 -13.29
CA GLY A 104 27.31 53.92 -14.46
C GLY A 104 26.77 54.71 -15.65
N ASP A 105 26.81 56.04 -15.53
CA ASP A 105 26.94 56.96 -16.67
C ASP A 105 28.44 57.20 -16.88
#